data_AF-A0A1V3NU99-F1
#
_entry.id   AF-A0A1V3NU99-F1
#
_cell.length_a   1.000
_cell.length_b   1.000
_cell.length_c   1.000
_cell.angle_alpha   90.00
_cell.angle_beta   90.00
_cell.angle_gamma   90.00
#
_symmetry.space_group_name_H-M   'P 1'
#
loop_
_entity.id
_entity.type
_entity.pdbx_description
1 polymer ?
#
loop_
_entity_poly.entity_id
_entity_poly.type
_entity_poly.pdbx_seq_one_letter_code
_entity_poly.pdbx_strand_id
1 'polypeptide(L)'
;MMMPLRILAILSLLWIVSSPVAAEPRQLYVQPSALVQLAEYLGGAPASTQADFAALVLESLVDAYRDEMAQAATVRTDDTGRAHRMQRWRRAMDLELQRLQRSQLSLMHSREASVEVERQGQILLMVEGAPLLVSWPRVAAQVEREAAIVQRFCALHDCPRTAEPGAPRPVADPVEVRGAWSFTQQGGAGWESEDGVRCAFPDLSHRAERETLCRRVVAELQTLAAALAGVRRDGALIEWSRLVVADEPGAGMQRVTVNARGDYLLVPLPALVREAVDWRAASRWLTRQLDGIPAAETVLHL
;
A
#
# COMPACT_ATOMS: atom_id res chain seq x y z
N MET A 1 43.70 29.38 67.66
CA MET A 1 42.99 30.32 66.77
C MET A 1 42.75 29.57 65.47
N MET A 2 41.48 29.28 65.16
CA MET A 2 41.01 28.27 64.21
C MET A 2 41.07 28.76 62.75
N MET A 3 41.47 27.88 61.84
CA MET A 3 41.14 27.95 60.41
C MET A 3 41.11 26.51 59.86
N PRO A 4 39.95 25.94 59.51
CA PRO A 4 39.90 24.69 58.77
C PRO A 4 39.70 24.95 57.27
N LEU A 5 40.58 24.29 56.52
CA LEU A 5 40.67 24.19 55.07
C LEU A 5 39.39 23.56 54.48
N ARG A 6 38.72 24.24 53.54
CA ARG A 6 37.57 23.72 52.80
C ARG A 6 38.04 22.79 51.68
N ILE A 7 37.71 21.50 51.79
CA ILE A 7 37.85 20.51 50.70
C ILE A 7 36.62 20.62 49.81
N LEU A 8 36.80 21.04 48.56
CA LEU A 8 35.79 20.99 47.49
C LEU A 8 35.87 19.62 46.81
N ALA A 9 34.90 18.76 47.05
CA ALA A 9 34.69 17.52 46.30
C ALA A 9 33.84 17.83 45.07
N ILE A 10 34.46 17.82 43.88
CA ILE A 10 33.77 17.93 42.59
C ILE A 10 33.30 16.52 42.22
N LEU A 11 31.99 16.26 42.39
CA LEU A 11 31.34 15.06 41.84
C LEU A 11 31.13 15.28 40.33
N SER A 12 31.96 14.64 39.52
CA SER A 12 31.76 14.52 38.07
C SER A 12 30.69 13.46 37.79
N LEU A 13 29.45 13.88 37.58
CA LEU A 13 28.41 13.03 36.98
C LEU A 13 28.79 12.76 35.51
N LEU A 14 29.33 11.58 35.24
CA LEU A 14 29.41 11.01 33.89
C LEU A 14 27.99 10.70 33.42
N TRP A 15 27.45 11.59 32.60
CA TRP A 15 26.28 11.31 31.78
C TRP A 15 26.72 10.32 30.69
N ILE A 16 26.35 9.05 30.86
CA ILE A 16 26.40 8.06 29.79
C ILE A 16 25.32 8.49 28.77
N VAL A 17 25.74 9.19 27.73
CA VAL A 17 24.91 9.43 26.56
C VAL A 17 24.82 8.10 25.83
N SER A 18 23.76 7.34 26.10
CA SER A 18 23.37 6.22 25.24
C SER A 18 22.98 6.81 23.88
N SER A 19 23.92 6.85 22.94
CA SER A 19 23.61 7.11 21.54
C SER A 19 22.59 6.05 21.09
N PRO A 20 21.49 6.44 20.43
CA PRO A 20 20.63 5.46 19.80
C PRO A 20 21.48 4.77 18.73
N VAL A 21 21.69 3.46 18.88
CA VAL A 21 22.24 2.63 17.80
C VAL A 21 21.36 2.88 16.58
N ALA A 22 21.92 3.51 15.55
CA ALA A 22 21.23 3.70 14.29
C ALA A 22 20.87 2.31 13.77
N ALA A 23 19.58 1.97 13.80
CA ALA A 23 19.10 0.68 13.32
C ALA A 23 19.49 0.55 11.84
N GLU A 24 20.14 -0.57 11.49
CA GLU A 24 20.62 -0.81 10.13
C GLU A 24 19.49 -0.72 9.08
N PRO A 25 19.81 -0.29 7.85
CA PRO A 25 18.87 -0.27 6.73
C PRO A 25 18.23 -1.64 6.55
N ARG A 26 16.90 -1.70 6.56
CA ARG A 26 16.18 -2.97 6.37
C ARG A 26 15.67 -3.07 4.95
N GLN A 27 15.89 -4.22 4.32
CA GLN A 27 15.12 -4.56 3.13
C GLN A 27 13.68 -4.80 3.56
N LEU A 28 12.77 -3.99 3.03
CA LEU A 28 11.34 -4.20 3.18
C LEU A 28 10.93 -5.23 2.12
N TYR A 29 10.34 -6.32 2.57
CA TYR A 29 9.75 -7.31 1.67
C TYR A 29 8.28 -6.97 1.55
N VAL A 30 7.87 -6.45 0.40
CA VAL A 30 6.45 -6.27 0.10
C VAL A 30 5.91 -7.62 -0.33
N GLN A 31 5.68 -8.49 0.65
CA GLN A 31 4.86 -9.67 0.44
C GLN A 31 3.41 -9.16 0.36
N PRO A 32 2.60 -9.54 -0.64
CA PRO A 32 1.15 -9.48 -0.43
C PRO A 32 0.87 -10.22 0.87
N SER A 33 0.01 -9.65 1.73
CA SER A 33 -0.26 -10.29 3.00
C SER A 33 -0.71 -11.73 2.76
N ALA A 34 -0.48 -12.63 3.73
CA ALA A 34 -0.85 -14.04 3.57
C ALA A 34 -2.33 -14.20 3.17
N LEU A 35 -3.18 -13.25 3.58
CA LEU A 35 -4.58 -13.20 3.18
C LEU A 35 -4.78 -12.87 1.69
N VAL A 36 -4.01 -11.92 1.14
CA VAL A 36 -4.04 -11.60 -0.29
C VAL A 36 -3.54 -12.78 -1.13
N GLN A 37 -2.44 -13.44 -0.72
CA GLN A 37 -1.94 -14.64 -1.40
C GLN A 37 -2.98 -15.76 -1.40
N LEU A 38 -3.67 -15.95 -0.27
CA LEU A 38 -4.76 -16.90 -0.17
C LEU A 38 -5.94 -16.51 -1.08
N ALA A 39 -6.32 -15.23 -1.12
CA ALA A 39 -7.39 -14.74 -2.00
C ALA A 39 -7.07 -14.93 -3.49
N GLU A 40 -5.82 -14.67 -3.91
CA GLU A 40 -5.35 -14.93 -5.28
C GLU A 40 -5.48 -16.42 -5.65
N TYR A 41 -5.10 -17.32 -4.74
CA TYR A 41 -5.26 -18.77 -4.92
C TYR A 41 -6.73 -19.19 -5.04
N LEU A 42 -7.61 -18.52 -4.30
CA LEU A 42 -9.04 -18.85 -4.25
C LEU A 42 -9.83 -18.44 -5.49
N GLY A 43 -9.31 -17.55 -6.34
CA GLY A 43 -10.01 -17.11 -7.55
C GLY A 43 -10.41 -18.25 -8.50
N GLY A 44 -9.70 -19.39 -8.45
CA GLY A 44 -10.03 -20.62 -9.18
C GLY A 44 -10.65 -21.74 -8.34
N ALA A 45 -10.89 -21.53 -7.05
CA ALA A 45 -11.39 -22.55 -6.12
C ALA A 45 -12.91 -22.78 -6.25
N PRO A 46 -13.44 -23.92 -5.75
CA PRO A 46 -14.88 -24.16 -5.73
C PRO A 46 -15.67 -23.06 -5.01
N ALA A 47 -16.89 -22.77 -5.47
CA ALA A 47 -17.73 -21.71 -4.91
C ALA A 47 -17.99 -21.85 -3.40
N SER A 48 -18.12 -23.08 -2.90
CA SER A 48 -18.26 -23.34 -1.45
C SER A 48 -17.02 -22.89 -0.66
N THR A 49 -15.83 -23.15 -1.18
CA THR A 49 -14.56 -22.72 -0.59
C THR A 49 -14.41 -21.20 -0.59
N GLN A 50 -14.83 -20.54 -1.68
CA GLN A 50 -14.85 -19.08 -1.77
C GLN A 50 -15.86 -18.47 -0.78
N ALA A 51 -17.03 -19.09 -0.61
CA ALA A 51 -18.03 -18.68 0.37
C ALA A 51 -17.56 -18.83 1.83
N ASP A 52 -16.86 -19.93 2.15
CA ASP A 52 -16.30 -20.15 3.49
C ASP A 52 -15.21 -19.11 3.82
N PHE A 53 -14.36 -18.78 2.84
CA PHE A 53 -13.40 -17.68 2.97
C PHE A 53 -14.09 -16.32 3.18
N ALA A 54 -15.06 -15.99 2.34
CA ALA A 54 -15.81 -14.73 2.44
C ALA A 54 -16.51 -14.60 3.81
N ALA A 55 -17.01 -15.71 4.36
CA ALA A 55 -17.64 -15.72 5.68
C ALA A 55 -16.65 -15.36 6.80
N LEU A 56 -15.43 -15.91 6.78
CA LEU A 56 -14.39 -15.59 7.76
C LEU A 56 -13.94 -14.13 7.65
N VAL A 57 -13.78 -13.61 6.44
CA VAL A 57 -13.40 -12.21 6.21
C VAL A 57 -14.50 -11.26 6.72
N LEU A 58 -15.76 -11.53 6.37
CA LEU A 58 -16.90 -10.72 6.83
C LEU A 58 -17.06 -10.74 8.35
N GLU A 59 -16.91 -11.91 8.99
CA GLU A 59 -16.93 -12.05 10.45
C GLU A 59 -15.87 -11.13 11.08
N SER A 60 -14.62 -11.22 10.62
CA SER A 60 -13.51 -10.42 11.15
C SER A 60 -13.69 -8.92 10.89
N LEU A 61 -14.21 -8.52 9.73
CA LEU A 61 -14.49 -7.11 9.41
C LEU A 61 -15.58 -6.54 10.32
N VAL A 62 -16.68 -7.27 10.50
CA VAL A 62 -17.77 -6.87 11.40
C VAL A 62 -17.25 -6.67 12.82
N ASP A 63 -16.42 -7.59 13.32
CA ASP A 63 -15.84 -7.48 14.66
C ASP A 63 -14.87 -6.30 14.77
N ALA A 64 -14.01 -6.09 13.76
CA ALA A 64 -13.10 -4.94 13.74
C ALA A 64 -13.83 -3.60 13.79
N TYR A 65 -14.93 -3.46 13.04
CA TYR A 65 -15.74 -2.25 13.04
C TYR A 65 -16.51 -2.06 14.36
N ARG A 66 -16.99 -3.13 14.98
CA ARG A 66 -17.63 -3.09 16.31
C ARG A 66 -16.64 -2.63 17.39
N ASP A 67 -15.44 -3.21 17.40
CA ASP A 67 -14.38 -2.82 18.34
C ASP A 67 -14.04 -1.33 18.21
N GLU A 68 -13.92 -0.86 16.98
CA GLU A 68 -13.61 0.54 16.69
C GLU A 68 -14.72 1.49 17.16
N MET A 69 -15.98 1.11 16.93
CA MET A 69 -17.14 1.87 17.41
C MET A 69 -17.22 1.90 18.94
N ALA A 70 -16.90 0.79 19.61
CA ALA A 70 -16.85 0.70 21.06
C ALA A 70 -15.74 1.59 21.65
N GLN A 71 -14.53 1.55 21.06
CA GLN A 71 -13.43 2.43 21.45
C GLN A 71 -13.80 3.90 21.25
N ALA A 72 -14.37 4.24 20.09
CA ALA A 72 -14.76 5.59 19.80
C ALA A 72 -15.78 6.14 20.79
N ALA A 73 -16.71 5.31 21.29
CA ALA A 73 -17.72 5.72 22.27
C ALA A 73 -17.10 6.22 23.60
N THR A 74 -15.90 5.76 23.95
CA THR A 74 -15.19 6.19 25.17
C THR A 74 -14.51 7.55 25.04
N VAL A 75 -14.25 8.02 23.81
CA VAL A 75 -13.56 9.29 23.56
C VAL A 75 -14.53 10.46 23.76
N ARG A 76 -14.22 11.34 24.72
CA ARG A 76 -14.93 12.61 24.97
C ARG A 76 -14.04 13.79 24.56
N THR A 77 -14.65 14.80 23.96
CA THR A 77 -13.97 16.05 23.58
C THR A 77 -14.86 17.23 23.94
N ASP A 78 -14.26 18.25 24.54
CA ASP A 78 -14.95 19.49 24.91
C ASP A 78 -14.97 20.51 23.76
N ASP A 79 -14.19 20.25 22.70
CA ASP A 79 -14.20 21.02 21.44
C ASP A 79 -15.39 20.60 20.56
N THR A 80 -16.29 21.56 20.29
CA THR A 80 -17.51 21.38 19.48
C THR A 80 -17.23 21.01 18.02
N GLY A 81 -16.18 21.56 17.43
CA GLY A 81 -15.76 21.23 16.06
C GLY A 81 -15.20 19.81 15.98
N ARG A 82 -14.42 19.39 16.98
CA ARG A 82 -13.94 18.00 17.10
C ARG A 82 -15.10 17.03 17.36
N ALA A 83 -16.08 17.42 18.17
CA ALA A 83 -17.27 16.64 18.45
C ALA A 83 -18.12 16.38 17.19
N HIS A 84 -18.36 17.40 16.36
CA HIS A 84 -19.10 17.26 15.11
C HIS A 84 -18.37 16.35 14.09
N ARG A 85 -17.05 16.46 13.96
CA ARG A 85 -16.26 15.57 13.09
C ARG A 85 -16.34 14.12 13.58
N MET A 86 -16.21 13.90 14.89
CA MET A 86 -16.34 12.57 15.50
C MET A 86 -17.73 11.97 15.26
N GLN A 87 -18.80 12.74 15.43
CA GLN A 87 -20.16 12.26 15.13
C GLN A 87 -20.34 11.86 13.67
N ARG A 88 -19.81 12.66 12.74
CA ARG A 88 -19.88 12.35 11.30
C ARG A 88 -19.14 11.06 10.97
N TRP A 89 -17.94 10.89 11.52
CA TRP A 89 -17.15 9.68 11.35
C TRP A 89 -17.87 8.45 11.95
N ARG A 90 -18.43 8.55 13.16
CA ARG A 90 -19.21 7.45 13.77
C ARG A 90 -20.42 7.05 12.92
N ARG A 91 -21.11 8.02 12.31
CA ARG A 91 -22.22 7.73 11.39
C ARG A 91 -21.76 7.01 10.12
N ALA A 92 -20.61 7.38 9.55
CA ALA A 92 -20.05 6.69 8.39
C ALA A 92 -19.64 5.24 8.75
N MET A 93 -19.02 5.04 9.91
CA MET A 93 -18.66 3.73 10.42
C MET A 93 -19.88 2.83 10.69
N ASP A 94 -20.94 3.39 11.24
CA ASP A 94 -22.22 2.67 11.47
C ASP A 94 -22.87 2.24 10.16
N LEU A 95 -22.88 3.10 9.13
CA LEU A 95 -23.38 2.75 7.80
C LEU A 95 -22.56 1.61 7.16
N GLU A 96 -21.23 1.65 7.30
CA GLU A 96 -20.37 0.58 6.79
C GLU A 96 -20.59 -0.73 7.57
N LEU A 97 -20.68 -0.68 8.90
CA LEU A 97 -20.99 -1.85 9.72
C LEU A 97 -22.34 -2.49 9.33
N GLN A 98 -23.37 -1.68 9.09
CA GLN A 98 -24.68 -2.17 8.61
C GLN A 98 -24.59 -2.78 7.21
N ARG A 99 -23.71 -2.27 6.33
CA ARG A 99 -23.44 -2.89 5.02
C ARG A 99 -22.77 -4.25 5.20
N LEU A 100 -21.72 -4.35 6.02
CA LEU A 100 -21.02 -5.61 6.30
C LEU A 100 -21.97 -6.68 6.88
N GLN A 101 -22.83 -6.29 7.82
CA GLN A 101 -23.82 -7.20 8.42
C GLN A 101 -24.85 -7.69 7.41
N ARG A 102 -25.32 -6.83 6.49
CA ARG A 102 -26.22 -7.25 5.41
C ARG A 102 -25.54 -8.24 4.48
N SER A 103 -24.29 -7.98 4.08
CA SER A 103 -23.51 -8.92 3.27
C SER A 103 -23.29 -10.26 3.98
N GLN A 104 -23.05 -10.26 5.30
CA GLN A 104 -22.95 -11.48 6.08
C GLN A 104 -24.26 -12.29 6.07
N LEU A 105 -25.41 -11.63 6.25
CA LEU A 105 -26.72 -12.27 6.20
C LEU A 105 -27.04 -12.84 4.81
N SER A 106 -26.74 -12.07 3.74
CA SER A 106 -26.86 -12.53 2.36
C SER A 106 -26.02 -13.79 2.12
N LEU A 107 -24.75 -13.77 2.52
CA LEU A 107 -23.85 -14.92 2.35
C LEU A 107 -24.32 -16.16 3.11
N MET A 108 -24.87 -15.98 4.33
CA MET A 108 -25.43 -17.10 5.10
C MET A 108 -26.63 -17.75 4.39
N HIS A 109 -27.40 -16.98 3.63
CA HIS A 109 -28.57 -17.46 2.91
C HIS A 109 -28.22 -18.09 1.56
N SER A 110 -27.45 -17.40 0.72
CA SER A 110 -27.15 -17.85 -0.63
C SER A 110 -25.98 -18.82 -0.71
N ARG A 111 -25.02 -18.73 0.23
CA ARG A 111 -23.70 -19.39 0.15
C ARG A 111 -22.96 -19.06 -1.16
N GLU A 112 -23.32 -17.94 -1.79
CA GLU A 112 -22.74 -17.52 -3.06
C GLU A 112 -21.80 -16.34 -2.82
N ALA A 113 -20.51 -16.57 -3.04
CA ALA A 113 -19.51 -15.51 -3.10
C ALA A 113 -18.46 -15.81 -4.17
N SER A 114 -17.96 -14.76 -4.81
CA SER A 114 -16.67 -14.83 -5.51
C SER A 114 -15.62 -13.96 -4.83
N VAL A 115 -14.37 -14.42 -4.91
CA VAL A 115 -13.20 -13.75 -4.36
C VAL A 115 -12.29 -13.32 -5.50
N GLU A 116 -12.00 -12.03 -5.56
CA GLU A 116 -11.09 -11.45 -6.54
C GLU A 116 -10.06 -10.58 -5.84
N VAL A 117 -8.88 -10.43 -6.46
CA VAL A 117 -7.88 -9.46 -6.02
C VAL A 117 -7.74 -8.41 -7.10
N GLU A 118 -8.07 -7.17 -6.76
CA GLU A 118 -8.01 -6.05 -7.69
C GLU A 118 -6.56 -5.68 -8.03
N ARG A 119 -6.37 -4.88 -9.08
CA ARG A 119 -5.05 -4.43 -9.56
C ARG A 119 -4.19 -3.75 -8.48
N GLN A 120 -4.83 -3.19 -7.45
CA GLN A 120 -4.16 -2.52 -6.33
C GLN A 120 -3.79 -3.50 -5.19
N GLY A 121 -4.01 -4.80 -5.37
CA GLY A 121 -3.75 -5.83 -4.36
C GLY A 121 -4.74 -5.80 -3.20
N GLN A 122 -5.95 -5.30 -3.44
CA GLN A 122 -7.06 -5.30 -2.49
C GLN A 122 -8.01 -6.46 -2.79
N ILE A 123 -8.54 -7.08 -1.75
CA ILE A 123 -9.48 -8.20 -1.90
C ILE A 123 -10.87 -7.60 -2.14
N LEU A 124 -11.50 -8.03 -3.22
CA LEU A 124 -12.89 -7.74 -3.56
C LEU A 124 -13.71 -9.02 -3.35
N LEU A 125 -14.72 -8.93 -2.50
CA LEU A 125 -15.72 -9.97 -2.33
C LEU A 125 -16.97 -9.59 -3.10
N MET A 126 -17.47 -10.48 -3.94
CA MET A 126 -18.78 -10.35 -4.57
C MET A 126 -19.76 -11.26 -3.86
N VAL A 127 -20.69 -10.70 -3.09
CA VAL A 127 -21.72 -11.48 -2.37
C VAL A 127 -23.06 -11.18 -3.00
N GLU A 128 -23.70 -12.18 -3.61
CA GLU A 128 -24.93 -12.01 -4.41
C GLU A 128 -24.81 -10.87 -5.46
N GLY A 129 -23.63 -10.74 -6.08
CA GLY A 129 -23.35 -9.68 -7.05
C GLY A 129 -23.13 -8.29 -6.45
N ALA A 130 -23.21 -8.12 -5.13
CA ALA A 130 -22.85 -6.87 -4.45
C ALA A 130 -21.34 -6.84 -4.15
N PRO A 131 -20.60 -5.84 -4.66
CA PRO A 131 -19.17 -5.71 -4.41
C PRO A 131 -18.91 -5.21 -2.98
N LEU A 132 -17.92 -5.80 -2.33
CA LEU A 132 -17.42 -5.42 -1.01
C LEU A 132 -15.90 -5.45 -1.01
N LEU A 133 -15.32 -4.26 -0.85
CA LEU A 133 -13.87 -4.11 -0.73
C LEU A 133 -13.44 -4.41 0.70
N VAL A 134 -12.48 -5.33 0.87
CA VAL A 134 -11.94 -5.67 2.19
C VAL A 134 -11.03 -4.55 2.66
N SER A 135 -11.53 -3.77 3.62
CA SER A 135 -10.81 -2.63 4.19
C SER A 135 -10.93 -2.63 5.71
N TRP A 136 -9.78 -2.53 6.40
CA TRP A 136 -9.72 -2.56 7.85
C TRP A 136 -9.82 -1.16 8.44
N PRO A 137 -10.52 -0.96 9.58
CA PRO A 137 -10.67 0.36 10.19
C PRO A 137 -9.37 0.88 10.81
N ARG A 138 -8.45 -0.01 11.20
CA ARG A 138 -7.09 0.31 11.67
C ARG A 138 -6.05 -0.59 11.02
N VAL A 139 -5.04 0.04 10.41
CA VAL A 139 -3.90 -0.65 9.80
C VAL A 139 -3.07 -1.42 10.84
N ALA A 140 -2.89 -0.87 12.05
CA ALA A 140 -2.06 -1.51 13.08
C ALA A 140 -2.56 -2.89 13.53
N ALA A 141 -3.88 -3.13 13.48
CA ALA A 141 -4.48 -4.41 13.87
C ALA A 141 -4.76 -5.34 12.68
N GLN A 142 -4.47 -4.89 11.46
CA GLN A 142 -4.75 -5.63 10.23
C GLN A 142 -3.95 -6.93 10.17
N VAL A 143 -2.63 -6.87 10.39
CA VAL A 143 -1.72 -8.01 10.24
C VAL A 143 -2.14 -9.20 11.10
N GLU A 144 -2.48 -8.95 12.38
CA GLU A 144 -2.92 -10.00 13.31
C GLU A 144 -4.26 -10.62 12.89
N ARG A 145 -5.22 -9.80 12.42
CA ARG A 145 -6.54 -10.27 11.96
C ARG A 145 -6.42 -11.09 10.68
N GLU A 146 -5.62 -10.64 9.73
CA GLU A 146 -5.37 -11.36 8.48
C GLU A 146 -4.70 -12.71 8.72
N ALA A 147 -3.70 -12.76 9.62
CA ALA A 147 -3.06 -14.01 10.03
C ALA A 147 -4.06 -14.99 10.68
N ALA A 148 -4.96 -14.49 11.55
CA ALA A 148 -5.98 -15.30 12.19
C ALA A 148 -6.99 -15.89 11.18
N ILE A 149 -7.40 -15.11 10.17
CA ILE A 149 -8.26 -15.60 9.09
C ILE A 149 -7.58 -16.70 8.30
N VAL A 150 -6.33 -16.48 7.85
CA VAL A 150 -5.56 -17.47 7.11
C VAL A 150 -5.42 -18.75 7.92
N GLN A 151 -5.04 -18.64 9.20
CA GLN A 151 -4.91 -19.81 10.08
C GLN A 151 -6.22 -20.59 10.21
N ARG A 152 -7.35 -19.89 10.44
CA ARG A 152 -8.66 -20.53 10.61
C ARG A 152 -9.17 -21.15 9.32
N PHE A 153 -8.90 -20.52 8.18
CA PHE A 153 -9.22 -21.07 6.86
C PHE A 153 -8.39 -22.31 6.55
N CYS A 154 -7.06 -22.24 6.72
CA CYS A 154 -6.14 -23.35 6.43
C CYS A 154 -6.29 -24.53 7.39
N ALA A 155 -6.95 -24.35 8.54
CA ALA A 155 -7.33 -25.46 9.41
C ALA A 155 -8.47 -26.32 8.82
N LEU A 156 -9.22 -25.79 7.87
CA LEU A 156 -10.41 -26.43 7.27
C LEU A 156 -10.24 -26.74 5.77
N HIS A 157 -9.31 -26.08 5.10
CA HIS A 157 -9.09 -26.19 3.66
C HIS A 157 -7.59 -26.33 3.32
N ASP A 158 -7.32 -26.92 2.16
CA ASP A 158 -5.97 -26.98 1.61
C ASP A 158 -5.49 -25.58 1.23
N CYS A 159 -4.41 -25.13 1.88
CA CYS A 159 -3.77 -23.87 1.55
C CYS A 159 -2.52 -24.09 0.70
N PRO A 160 -2.23 -23.16 -0.23
CA PRO A 160 -0.94 -23.18 -0.92
C PRO A 160 0.17 -23.06 0.12
N ARG A 161 1.30 -23.74 -0.12
CA ARG A 161 2.53 -23.47 0.65
C ARG A 161 2.85 -21.99 0.44
N THR A 162 2.63 -21.17 1.46
CA THR A 162 3.01 -19.76 1.45
C THR A 162 4.51 -19.67 1.17
N ALA A 163 4.89 -18.78 0.27
CA ALA A 163 6.30 -18.58 -0.06
C ALA A 163 7.07 -18.23 1.23
N GLU A 164 8.29 -18.76 1.38
CA GLU A 164 9.11 -18.43 2.53
C GLU A 164 9.31 -16.89 2.61
N PRO A 165 9.24 -16.30 3.82
CA PRO A 165 9.55 -14.90 4.02
C PRO A 165 10.93 -14.57 3.42
N GLY A 166 10.96 -13.75 2.37
CA GLY A 166 12.20 -13.32 1.71
C GLY A 166 12.43 -13.84 0.29
N ALA A 167 11.56 -14.71 -0.23
CA ALA A 167 11.62 -15.08 -1.65
C ALA A 167 11.18 -13.88 -2.53
N PRO A 168 12.01 -13.40 -3.48
CA PRO A 168 11.61 -12.36 -4.41
C PRO A 168 10.47 -12.87 -5.31
N ARG A 169 9.36 -12.11 -5.40
CA ARG A 169 8.29 -12.44 -6.34
C ARG A 169 8.79 -12.20 -7.77
N PRO A 170 8.44 -13.06 -8.74
CA PRO A 170 8.32 -12.60 -10.12
C PRO A 170 7.24 -11.51 -10.18
N VAL A 171 7.55 -10.39 -10.82
CA VAL A 171 6.57 -9.32 -11.06
C VAL A 171 5.43 -9.90 -11.90
N ALA A 172 4.19 -9.48 -11.61
CA ALA A 172 3.05 -9.92 -12.40
C ALA A 172 3.30 -9.56 -13.87
N ASP A 173 2.78 -10.36 -14.79
CA ASP A 173 2.89 -10.05 -16.22
C ASP A 173 2.51 -8.58 -16.48
N PRO A 174 3.26 -7.88 -17.34
CA PRO A 174 3.05 -6.45 -17.57
C PRO A 174 1.60 -6.23 -18.00
N VAL A 175 0.84 -5.55 -17.13
CA VAL A 175 -0.51 -5.09 -17.45
C VAL A 175 -0.42 -4.26 -18.72
N GLU A 176 -1.29 -4.53 -19.69
CA GLU A 176 -1.33 -3.77 -20.93
C GLU A 176 -1.69 -2.31 -20.60
N VAL A 177 -0.67 -1.44 -20.58
CA VAL A 177 -0.83 -0.02 -20.28
C VAL A 177 -1.57 0.65 -21.43
N ARG A 178 -2.80 1.09 -21.21
CA ARG A 178 -3.62 1.80 -22.21
C ARG A 178 -3.42 3.31 -22.15
N GLY A 179 -3.59 3.96 -23.29
CA GLY A 179 -3.47 5.40 -23.43
C GLY A 179 -3.59 5.86 -24.89
N ALA A 180 -3.49 7.17 -25.08
CA ALA A 180 -3.68 7.81 -26.37
C ALA A 180 -2.69 8.94 -26.58
N TRP A 181 -2.50 9.31 -27.85
CA TRP A 181 -1.78 10.51 -28.22
C TRP A 181 -2.65 11.75 -27.92
N SER A 182 -2.11 12.69 -27.15
CA SER A 182 -2.74 13.96 -26.81
C SER A 182 -1.90 15.13 -27.31
N PHE A 183 -2.59 16.22 -27.67
CA PHE A 183 -1.98 17.47 -28.12
C PHE A 183 -2.45 18.59 -27.20
N THR A 184 -1.52 19.20 -26.47
CA THR A 184 -1.87 20.31 -25.59
C THR A 184 -1.17 21.58 -26.03
N GLN A 185 -1.86 22.72 -25.96
CA GLN A 185 -1.32 24.01 -26.41
C GLN A 185 -0.01 24.39 -25.69
N GLN A 186 0.19 23.95 -24.45
CA GLN A 186 1.39 24.26 -23.66
C GLN A 186 2.43 23.13 -23.58
N GLY A 187 2.16 21.93 -24.14
CA GLY A 187 2.98 20.74 -23.89
C GLY A 187 3.35 19.92 -25.13
N GLY A 188 2.99 20.40 -26.33
CA GLY A 188 3.33 19.70 -27.58
C GLY A 188 2.59 18.37 -27.75
N ALA A 189 3.14 17.51 -28.61
CA ALA A 189 2.65 16.15 -28.80
C ALA A 189 3.07 15.30 -27.61
N GLY A 190 2.14 14.53 -27.04
CA GLY A 190 2.45 13.60 -25.96
C GLY A 190 1.63 12.33 -26.05
N TRP A 191 2.10 11.30 -25.38
CA TRP A 191 1.31 10.10 -25.12
C TRP A 191 0.88 10.12 -23.66
N GLU A 192 -0.39 9.82 -23.39
CA GLU A 192 -1.00 9.90 -22.07
C GLU A 192 -1.74 8.61 -21.75
N SER A 193 -1.43 8.02 -20.59
CA SER A 193 -2.10 6.82 -20.08
C SER A 193 -3.48 7.15 -19.51
N GLU A 194 -4.35 6.15 -19.42
CA GLU A 194 -5.63 6.28 -18.71
C GLU A 194 -5.47 6.70 -17.23
N ASP A 195 -4.36 6.35 -16.59
CA ASP A 195 -4.04 6.73 -15.20
C ASP A 195 -3.42 8.13 -15.06
N GLY A 196 -3.39 8.91 -16.14
CA GLY A 196 -2.96 10.31 -16.18
C GLY A 196 -1.44 10.55 -16.16
N VAL A 197 -0.62 9.52 -16.42
CA VAL A 197 0.81 9.72 -16.72
C VAL A 197 0.98 10.16 -18.17
N ARG A 198 1.73 11.24 -18.40
CA ARG A 198 2.05 11.74 -19.73
C ARG A 198 3.55 11.77 -20.01
N CYS A 199 3.93 11.40 -21.22
CA CYS A 199 5.25 11.70 -21.79
C CYS A 199 5.09 12.76 -22.88
N ALA A 200 5.83 13.87 -22.76
CA ALA A 200 5.85 14.94 -23.74
C ALA A 200 7.04 14.77 -24.68
N PHE A 201 6.79 15.00 -25.97
CA PHE A 201 7.74 14.86 -27.05
C PHE A 201 7.71 16.14 -27.93
N PRO A 202 8.81 16.46 -28.63
CA PRO A 202 8.89 17.69 -29.39
C PRO A 202 8.06 17.63 -30.67
N ASP A 203 7.87 16.43 -31.23
CA ASP A 203 7.12 16.18 -32.46
C ASP A 203 6.51 14.76 -32.50
N LEU A 204 5.97 14.34 -33.64
CA LEU A 204 5.41 13.00 -33.87
C LEU A 204 6.39 12.03 -34.55
N SER A 205 7.64 12.43 -34.75
CA SER A 205 8.67 11.55 -35.30
C SER A 205 8.89 10.37 -34.35
N HIS A 206 9.17 9.17 -34.88
CA HIS A 206 9.38 7.97 -34.06
C HIS A 206 8.19 7.62 -33.13
N ARG A 207 6.96 7.94 -33.55
CA ARG A 207 5.72 7.77 -32.75
C ARG A 207 5.64 6.41 -32.05
N ALA A 208 5.84 5.31 -32.78
CA ALA A 208 5.72 3.96 -32.23
C ALA A 208 6.78 3.64 -31.16
N GLU A 209 8.02 4.08 -31.37
CA GLU A 209 9.13 3.90 -30.41
C GLU A 209 8.89 4.73 -29.15
N ARG A 210 8.47 5.99 -29.31
CA ARG A 210 8.14 6.91 -28.22
C ARG A 210 6.96 6.43 -27.38
N GLU A 211 5.93 5.90 -28.03
CA GLU A 211 4.80 5.29 -27.35
C GLU A 211 5.22 4.04 -26.57
N THR A 212 6.05 3.18 -27.16
CA THR A 212 6.59 1.98 -26.48
C THR A 212 7.41 2.36 -25.24
N LEU A 213 8.26 3.38 -25.37
CA LEU A 213 9.04 3.93 -24.26
C LEU A 213 8.12 4.45 -23.15
N CYS A 214 7.14 5.29 -23.49
CA CYS A 214 6.23 5.84 -22.50
C CYS A 214 5.42 4.75 -21.78
N ARG A 215 4.90 3.76 -22.51
CA ARG A 215 4.19 2.62 -21.92
C ARG A 215 5.06 1.85 -20.93
N ARG A 216 6.36 1.69 -21.21
CA ARG A 216 7.31 1.04 -20.29
C ARG A 216 7.50 1.86 -19.00
N VAL A 217 7.70 3.17 -19.12
CA VAL A 217 7.82 4.08 -17.96
C VAL A 217 6.55 4.04 -17.10
N VAL A 218 5.37 4.09 -17.73
CA VAL A 218 4.08 4.02 -17.02
C VAL A 218 3.92 2.67 -16.30
N ALA A 219 4.24 1.55 -16.95
CA ALA A 219 4.15 0.23 -16.34
C ALA A 219 5.05 0.10 -15.10
N GLU A 220 6.27 0.65 -15.16
CA GLU A 220 7.18 0.66 -14.02
C GLU A 220 6.72 1.62 -12.91
N LEU A 221 6.14 2.77 -13.24
CA LEU A 221 5.51 3.66 -12.25
C LEU A 221 4.33 3.00 -11.54
N GLN A 222 3.48 2.26 -12.26
CA GLN A 222 2.40 1.46 -11.66
C GLN A 222 2.96 0.36 -10.75
N THR A 223 4.02 -0.32 -11.18
CA THR A 223 4.72 -1.33 -10.38
C THR A 223 5.27 -0.73 -9.08
N LEU A 224 5.91 0.43 -9.17
CA LEU A 224 6.40 1.17 -8.00
C LEU A 224 5.26 1.61 -7.08
N ALA A 225 4.15 2.11 -7.63
CA ALA A 225 2.97 2.50 -6.85
C ALA A 225 2.41 1.32 -6.04
N ALA A 226 2.28 0.14 -6.67
CA ALA A 226 1.81 -1.07 -6.00
C ALA A 226 2.77 -1.52 -4.87
N ALA A 227 4.09 -1.46 -5.11
CA ALA A 227 5.10 -1.79 -4.11
C ALA A 227 5.03 -0.83 -2.90
N LEU A 228 4.95 0.48 -3.14
CA LEU A 228 4.82 1.50 -2.08
C LEU A 228 3.49 1.38 -1.33
N ALA A 229 2.40 1.05 -2.01
CA ALA A 229 1.12 0.77 -1.37
C ALA A 229 1.23 -0.41 -0.40
N GLY A 230 1.98 -1.45 -0.76
CA GLY A 230 2.32 -2.56 0.14
C GLY A 230 3.14 -2.12 1.35
N VAL A 231 4.22 -1.35 1.16
CA VAL A 231 5.00 -0.76 2.26
C VAL A 231 4.14 0.01 3.25
N ARG A 232 3.21 0.82 2.74
CA ARG A 232 2.28 1.61 3.59
C ARG A 232 1.30 0.72 4.34
N ARG A 233 0.82 -0.37 3.71
CA ARG A 233 -0.05 -1.37 4.38
C ARG A 233 0.68 -2.10 5.50
N ASP A 234 1.96 -2.42 5.31
CA ASP A 234 2.80 -3.08 6.31
C ASP A 234 3.24 -2.15 7.46
N GLY A 235 2.74 -0.90 7.48
CA GLY A 235 2.98 0.08 8.54
C GLY A 235 4.33 0.77 8.46
N ALA A 236 5.10 0.56 7.40
CA ALA A 236 6.37 1.25 7.19
C ALA A 236 6.14 2.69 6.72
N LEU A 237 6.93 3.63 7.28
CA LEU A 237 6.88 5.04 6.93
C LEU A 237 7.57 5.28 5.58
N ILE A 238 6.87 5.95 4.67
CA ILE A 238 7.41 6.46 3.42
C ILE A 238 7.67 7.97 3.58
N GLU A 239 8.93 8.36 3.49
CA GLU A 239 9.35 9.76 3.43
C GLU A 239 9.56 10.14 1.96
N TRP A 240 8.55 10.76 1.34
CA TRP A 240 8.55 11.11 -0.08
C TRP A 240 9.76 11.94 -0.53
N SER A 241 10.32 12.78 0.36
CA SER A 241 11.53 13.58 0.09
C SER A 241 12.82 12.75 0.07
N ARG A 242 12.77 11.49 0.51
CA ARG A 242 13.87 10.54 0.54
C ARG A 242 13.70 9.40 -0.46
N LEU A 243 12.62 9.41 -1.24
CA LEU A 243 12.36 8.39 -2.23
C LEU A 243 13.41 8.47 -3.34
N VAL A 244 14.23 7.44 -3.45
CA VAL A 244 15.31 7.35 -4.44
C VAL A 244 15.27 5.98 -5.08
N VAL A 245 15.28 5.95 -6.41
CA VAL A 245 15.42 4.73 -7.21
C VAL A 245 16.82 4.71 -7.80
N ALA A 246 17.57 3.64 -7.53
CA ALA A 246 18.93 3.46 -8.02
C ALA A 246 19.12 2.03 -8.53
N ASP A 247 20.03 1.85 -9.49
CA ASP A 247 20.41 0.51 -9.93
C ASP A 247 21.06 -0.28 -8.78
N GLU A 248 20.66 -1.54 -8.60
CA GLU A 248 21.32 -2.48 -7.70
C GLU A 248 22.29 -3.36 -8.51
N PRO A 249 23.60 -3.35 -8.20
CA PRO A 249 24.58 -4.16 -8.91
C PRO A 249 24.25 -5.66 -8.88
N GLY A 250 24.28 -6.31 -10.06
CA GLY A 250 24.26 -7.77 -10.18
C GLY A 250 22.90 -8.45 -10.13
N ALA A 251 21.80 -7.73 -9.86
CA ALA A 251 20.48 -8.32 -9.68
C ALA A 251 19.46 -8.04 -10.80
N GLY A 252 19.73 -7.08 -11.70
CA GLY A 252 18.73 -6.62 -12.68
C GLY A 252 17.50 -5.95 -12.04
N MET A 253 17.62 -5.57 -10.77
CA MET A 253 16.60 -4.93 -9.94
C MET A 253 17.10 -3.54 -9.55
N GLN A 254 16.17 -2.67 -9.16
CA GLN A 254 16.45 -1.32 -8.69
C GLN A 254 16.13 -1.23 -7.20
N ARG A 255 17.03 -0.61 -6.45
CA ARG A 255 16.84 -0.27 -5.05
C ARG A 255 15.97 0.96 -4.94
N VAL A 256 14.83 0.84 -4.28
CA VAL A 256 13.95 1.96 -3.91
C VAL A 256 14.13 2.24 -2.43
N THR A 257 14.83 3.32 -2.08
CA THR A 257 14.97 3.76 -0.68
C THR A 257 13.74 4.58 -0.29
N VAL A 258 13.13 4.30 0.86
CA VAL A 258 11.84 4.91 1.25
C VAL A 258 11.90 5.84 2.44
N ASN A 259 12.99 5.87 3.23
CA ASN A 259 13.10 6.74 4.41
C ASN A 259 14.54 7.07 4.82
N ALA A 260 14.70 7.97 5.79
CA ALA A 260 16.01 8.40 6.30
C ALA A 260 16.81 7.28 7.00
N ARG A 261 16.15 6.20 7.45
CA ARG A 261 16.83 5.01 7.99
C ARG A 261 17.52 4.19 6.88
N GLY A 262 17.18 4.45 5.62
CA GLY A 262 17.71 3.72 4.48
C GLY A 262 16.95 2.44 4.19
N ASP A 263 15.75 2.25 4.76
CA ASP A 263 14.93 1.09 4.40
C ASP A 263 14.65 1.09 2.90
N TYR A 264 14.68 -0.09 2.28
CA TYR A 264 14.63 -0.19 0.84
C TYR A 264 13.83 -1.38 0.31
N LEU A 265 13.36 -1.26 -0.92
CA LEU A 265 12.76 -2.32 -1.73
C LEU A 265 13.67 -2.67 -2.89
N LEU A 266 13.57 -3.91 -3.38
CA LEU A 266 14.12 -4.29 -4.68
C LEU A 266 12.96 -4.50 -5.66
N VAL A 267 12.93 -3.69 -6.72
CA VAL A 267 11.84 -3.65 -7.71
C VAL A 267 12.45 -3.53 -9.11
N PRO A 268 11.99 -4.27 -10.14
CA PRO A 268 12.53 -4.13 -11.49
C PRO A 268 11.95 -2.88 -12.17
N LEU A 269 12.70 -1.78 -12.07
CA LEU A 269 12.40 -0.46 -12.61
C LEU A 269 13.51 0.05 -13.56
N PRO A 270 13.94 -0.74 -14.56
CA PRO A 270 15.06 -0.36 -15.42
C PRO A 270 14.80 0.89 -16.28
N ALA A 271 13.57 1.14 -16.74
CA ALA A 271 13.24 2.37 -17.46
C ALA A 271 13.26 3.59 -16.53
N LEU A 272 12.81 3.47 -15.28
CA LEU A 272 12.82 4.61 -14.36
C LEU A 272 14.22 5.09 -13.96
N VAL A 273 15.24 4.22 -14.07
CA VAL A 273 16.65 4.60 -13.84
C VAL A 273 17.34 5.05 -15.12
N ARG A 274 17.01 4.46 -16.27
CA ARG A 274 17.65 4.80 -17.55
C ARG A 274 17.12 6.07 -18.18
N GLU A 275 15.83 6.33 -18.04
CA GLU A 275 15.18 7.47 -18.66
C GLU A 275 15.25 8.72 -17.77
N ALA A 276 15.23 9.90 -18.39
CA ALA A 276 15.23 11.18 -17.69
C ALA A 276 13.84 11.51 -17.11
N VAL A 277 13.37 10.68 -16.17
CA VAL A 277 12.08 10.87 -15.50
C VAL A 277 12.12 12.11 -14.60
N ASP A 278 11.12 13.00 -14.73
CA ASP A 278 10.87 14.06 -13.75
C ASP A 278 10.34 13.42 -12.47
N TRP A 279 11.25 13.09 -11.57
CA TRP A 279 10.93 12.51 -10.27
C TRP A 279 10.04 13.39 -9.40
N ARG A 280 10.02 14.71 -9.60
CA ARG A 280 9.11 15.60 -8.87
C ARG A 280 7.68 15.42 -9.36
N ALA A 281 7.47 15.26 -10.66
CA ALA A 281 6.16 14.94 -11.24
C ALA A 281 5.74 13.51 -10.90
N ALA A 282 6.65 12.54 -11.07
CA ALA A 282 6.39 11.15 -10.71
C ALA A 282 6.02 10.99 -9.23
N SER A 283 6.72 11.67 -8.31
CA SER A 283 6.40 11.62 -6.88
C SER A 283 5.01 12.19 -6.55
N ARG A 284 4.60 13.27 -7.23
CA ARG A 284 3.23 13.82 -7.08
C ARG A 284 2.18 12.84 -7.59
N TRP A 285 2.43 12.21 -8.73
CA TRP A 285 1.56 11.18 -9.28
C TRP A 285 1.45 9.98 -8.33
N LEU A 286 2.59 9.44 -7.87
CA LEU A 286 2.65 8.31 -6.93
C LEU A 286 1.88 8.61 -5.63
N THR A 287 2.12 9.78 -5.02
CA THR A 287 1.43 10.17 -3.79
C THR A 287 -0.09 10.19 -4.00
N ARG A 288 -0.55 10.81 -5.08
CA ARG A 288 -1.99 10.89 -5.40
C ARG A 288 -2.61 9.54 -5.72
N GLN A 289 -1.90 8.70 -6.47
CA GLN A 289 -2.35 7.34 -6.76
C GLN A 289 -2.54 6.52 -5.49
N LEU A 290 -1.57 6.61 -4.57
CA LEU A 290 -1.69 5.97 -3.26
C LEU A 290 -2.89 6.52 -2.47
N ASP A 291 -3.24 7.78 -2.61
CA ASP A 291 -4.40 8.38 -1.94
C ASP A 291 -5.73 8.16 -2.69
N GLY A 292 -5.72 7.43 -3.82
CA GLY A 292 -6.91 7.20 -4.65
C GLY A 292 -7.42 8.46 -5.36
N ILE A 293 -6.55 9.47 -5.53
CA ILE A 293 -6.87 10.75 -6.14
C ILE A 293 -6.41 10.72 -7.60
N PRO A 294 -7.28 11.03 -8.59
CA PRO A 294 -6.86 11.16 -9.97
C PRO A 294 -5.76 12.23 -10.13
N ALA A 295 -4.73 11.93 -10.91
CA ALA A 295 -3.59 12.80 -11.14
C ALA A 295 -3.21 12.80 -12.62
N ALA A 296 -3.01 13.99 -13.19
CA ALA A 296 -2.46 14.17 -14.52
C ALA A 296 -1.07 14.81 -14.38
N GLU A 297 -0.01 14.07 -14.67
CA GLU A 297 1.38 14.52 -14.48
C GLU A 297 2.21 14.17 -15.70
N THR A 298 3.00 15.13 -16.19
CA THR A 298 3.99 14.85 -17.24
C THR A 298 5.28 14.42 -16.57
N VAL A 299 5.66 13.15 -16.76
CA VAL A 299 6.78 12.52 -16.06
C VAL A 299 8.03 12.40 -16.91
N LEU A 300 7.92 12.66 -18.21
CA LEU A 300 9.03 12.54 -19.14
C LEU A 300 8.94 13.65 -20.19
N HIS A 301 10.07 14.33 -20.40
CA HIS A 301 10.25 15.35 -21.41
C HIS A 301 11.45 14.95 -22.26
N LEU A 302 11.21 14.70 -23.55
CA LEU A 302 12.25 14.46 -24.55
C LEU A 302 12.24 15.54 -25.63
#